data_AF-A0A7W1LBG0-F1
#
_entry.id   AF-A0A7W1LBG0-F1
#
_cell.length_a   1.000
_cell.length_b   1.000
_cell.length_c   1.000
_cell.angle_alpha   90.00
_cell.angle_beta   90.00
_cell.angle_gamma   90.00
#
_symmetry.space_group_name_H-M   'P 1'
#
loop_
_entity.id
_entity.type
_entity.pdbx_description
1 polymer ?
#
loop_
_entity_poly.entity_id
_entity_poly.type
_entity_poly.pdbx_seq_one_letter_code
_entity_poly.pdbx_strand_id
1 'polypeptide(L)' 'MPRGDKDKYTDKQKRQAEHIEESYEKSGLSEDEAEQRAWATVNKQDGGGKQSGSGRKKANGDKADN' A
#
# COMPACT_ATOMS: atom_id res chain seq x y z
N MET A 1 -7.24 -4.03 -8.47
CA MET A 1 -7.01 -3.07 -7.36
C MET A 1 -7.50 -3.64 -6.03
N PRO A 2 -6.88 -3.28 -4.89
CA PRO A 2 -7.42 -3.62 -3.57
C PRO A 2 -8.83 -3.03 -3.44
N ARG A 3 -9.78 -3.82 -2.95
CA ARG A 3 -11.21 -3.45 -2.87
C ARG A 3 -11.53 -2.48 -1.72
N GLY A 4 -10.61 -1.57 -1.39
CA GLY A 4 -10.78 -0.58 -0.34
C GLY A 4 -11.05 0.79 -0.95
N ASP A 5 -11.99 1.54 -0.37
CA ASP A 5 -12.25 2.92 -0.77
C ASP A 5 -10.96 3.73 -0.75
N LYS A 6 -10.61 4.40 -1.85
CA LYS A 6 -9.37 5.22 -1.92
C LYS A 6 -9.36 6.35 -0.87
N ASP A 7 -10.52 6.68 -0.31
CA ASP A 7 -10.69 7.60 0.82
C ASP A 7 -10.03 7.10 2.11
N LYS A 8 -9.73 5.79 2.20
CA LYS A 8 -9.03 5.15 3.32
C LYS A 8 -7.51 5.35 3.31
N TYR A 9 -6.99 6.04 2.29
CA TYR A 9 -5.56 6.32 2.18
C TYR A 9 -5.22 7.70 2.71
N THR A 10 -4.19 7.74 3.54
CA THR A 10 -3.63 8.99 4.06
C THR A 10 -3.04 9.83 2.92
N ASP A 11 -3.00 11.15 3.07
CA ASP A 11 -2.41 12.04 2.07
C ASP A 11 -0.94 11.72 1.77
N LYS A 12 -0.23 11.16 2.77
CA LYS A 12 1.14 10.66 2.58
C LYS A 12 1.20 9.48 1.60
N GLN A 13 0.24 8.57 1.67
CA GLN A 13 0.15 7.42 0.77
C GLN A 13 -0.19 7.86 -0.66
N LYS A 14 -1.10 8.84 -0.80
CA LYS A 14 -1.45 9.42 -2.11
C LYS A 14 -0.23 10.04 -2.80
N ARG A 15 0.49 10.93 -2.10
CA ARG A 15 1.73 11.54 -2.63
C ARG A 15 2.80 10.52 -2.98
N GLN A 16 2.90 9.45 -2.19
CA GLN A 16 3.88 8.39 -2.45
C GLN A 16 3.49 7.56 -3.68
N ALA A 17 2.20 7.29 -3.87
CA ALA A 17 1.70 6.60 -5.06
C ALA A 17 1.96 7.46 -6.31
N GLU A 18 1.60 8.74 -6.29
CA GLU A 18 1.82 9.68 -7.40
C GLU A 18 3.31 9.72 -7.83
N HIS A 19 4.23 9.78 -6.86
CA HIS A 19 5.66 9.82 -7.18
C HIS A 19 6.19 8.50 -7.77
N ILE A 20 5.61 7.36 -7.38
CA ILE A 20 5.99 6.04 -7.92
C ILE A 20 5.37 5.84 -9.30
N GLU A 21 4.14 6.29 -9.50
CA GLU A 21 3.41 6.30 -10.76
C GLU A 21 4.19 7.08 -11.82
N GLU A 22 4.60 8.31 -11.52
CA GLU A 22 5.41 9.14 -12.43
C GLU A 22 6.70 8.42 -12.86
N SER A 23 7.33 7.65 -11.96
CA SER A 23 8.51 6.85 -12.29
C SER A 23 8.20 5.69 -13.26
N TYR A 24 7.02 5.10 -13.17
CA TYR A 24 6.58 4.02 -14.05
C TYR A 24 6.12 4.55 -15.40
N GLU A 25 5.43 5.68 -15.45
CA GLU A 25 5.09 6.39 -16.70
C GLU A 25 6.36 6.78 -17.47
N LYS A 26 7.36 7.33 -16.77
CA LYS A 26 8.69 7.61 -17.35
C LYS A 26 9.39 6.34 -17.86
N SER A 27 9.05 5.18 -17.32
CA SER A 27 9.55 3.88 -17.78
C SER A 27 8.75 3.34 -18.99
N GLY A 28 7.75 4.07 -19.49
CA GLY A 28 6.94 3.72 -20.64
C GLY A 28 5.71 2.86 -20.33
N LEU A 29 5.31 2.76 -19.06
CA LEU A 29 4.05 2.12 -18.70
C LEU A 29 2.88 3.06 -18.95
N SER A 30 1.70 2.51 -19.26
CA SER A 30 0.46 3.29 -19.31
C SER A 30 0.08 3.76 -17.91
N GLU A 31 -0.58 4.91 -17.82
CA GLU A 31 -1.10 5.51 -16.58
C GLU A 31 -1.84 4.48 -15.71
N ASP A 32 -2.80 3.74 -16.29
CA ASP A 32 -3.54 2.68 -15.57
C ASP A 32 -2.66 1.57 -14.96
N GLU A 33 -1.53 1.24 -15.60
CA GLU A 33 -0.63 0.20 -15.11
C GLU A 33 0.38 0.78 -14.10
N ALA A 34 0.83 2.00 -14.34
CA ALA A 34 1.67 2.77 -13.43
C ALA A 34 0.94 3.03 -12.11
N GLU A 35 -0.30 3.49 -12.14
CA GLU A 35 -1.17 3.70 -10.98
C GLU A 35 -1.30 2.39 -10.19
N GLN A 36 -1.65 1.28 -10.85
CA GLN A 36 -1.82 0.00 -10.17
C GLN A 36 -0.54 -0.49 -9.48
N ARG A 37 0.61 -0.37 -10.15
CA ARG A 37 1.92 -0.75 -9.59
C ARG A 37 2.34 0.17 -8.45
N ALA A 38 2.04 1.46 -8.56
CA ALA A 38 2.31 2.46 -7.53
C ALA A 38 1.51 2.16 -6.25
N TRP A 39 0.19 1.96 -6.36
CA TRP A 39 -0.64 1.60 -5.22
C TRP A 39 -0.29 0.24 -4.63
N ALA A 40 0.09 -0.74 -5.44
CA ALA A 40 0.58 -2.02 -4.93
C ALA A 40 1.85 -1.85 -4.10
N THR A 41 2.76 -0.97 -4.53
CA THR A 41 4.01 -0.66 -3.82
C THR A 41 3.74 0.03 -2.48
N VAL A 42 2.88 1.06 -2.47
CA VAL A 42 2.49 1.75 -1.24
C VAL A 42 1.78 0.80 -0.27
N ASN A 43 0.88 -0.05 -0.77
CA ASN A 43 0.23 -1.07 0.06
C ASN A 43 1.24 -2.08 0.64
N LYS A 44 2.24 -2.51 -0.15
CA LYS A 44 3.27 -3.44 0.33
C LYS A 44 4.16 -2.81 1.41
N GLN A 45 4.52 -1.53 1.27
CA GLN A 45 5.34 -0.82 2.25
C GLN A 45 4.59 -0.56 3.56
N ASP A 46 3.30 -0.24 3.47
CA ASP A 46 2.51 0.20 4.61
C ASP A 46 1.65 -0.91 5.25
N GLY A 47 1.60 -2.09 4.62
CA GLY A 47 0.83 -3.26 5.08
C GLY A 47 -0.63 -3.30 4.59
N GLY A 48 -0.99 -2.43 3.64
CA GLY A 48 -2.33 -2.29 3.08
C GLY A 48 -3.17 -1.29 3.87
N GLY A 49 -3.32 -0.08 3.32
CA GLY A 49 -4.31 0.93 3.74
C GLY A 49 -4.40 1.23 5.25
N LYS A 50 -3.84 2.37 5.67
CA LYS A 50 -3.77 2.79 7.08
C LYS A 50 -5.12 2.98 7.81
N GLN A 51 -6.25 2.77 7.17
CA GLN A 51 -7.58 2.87 7.77
C GLN A 51 -8.30 1.55 8.06
N SER A 52 -7.66 0.38 7.92
CA SER A 52 -8.23 -0.87 8.45
C SER A 52 -7.15 -1.81 8.94
N GLY A 53 -6.59 -1.51 10.11
CA GLY A 53 -5.68 -2.43 10.77
C GLY A 53 -4.91 -1.82 11.93
N SER A 54 -5.56 -1.66 13.08
CA SER A 54 -4.86 -1.86 14.35
C SER A 54 -4.34 -3.30 14.38
N GLY A 55 -3.17 -3.51 13.77
CA GLY A 55 -2.63 -4.83 13.44
C GLY A 55 -1.14 -4.93 13.72
N ARG A 56 -0.66 -4.31 14.81
CA ARG A 56 0.54 -4.85 15.47
C ARG A 56 0.17 -6.21 16.09
N LYS A 57 0.11 -7.24 15.27
CA LYS A 57 0.39 -8.62 15.67
C LYS A 57 1.54 -9.09 14.78
N LYS A 58 2.71 -8.48 14.94
CA LYS A 58 3.91 -9.32 14.94
C LYS A 58 3.70 -10.25 16.14
N ALA A 59 3.21 -11.45 15.90
CA ALA A 59 3.29 -12.54 16.87
C ALA A 59 4.76 -12.93 16.98
N ASN A 60 5.54 -12.10 17.66
CA ASN A 60 6.69 -12.55 18.42
C ASN A 60 6.15 -12.82 19.83
N GLY A 61 6.35 -14.04 20.33
CA GLY A 61 6.09 -14.40 21.71
C GLY A 61 4.86 -15.28 21.92
N ASP A 62 5.10 -16.40 22.59
CA ASP A 62 4.13 -17.16 23.39
C ASP A 62 3.20 -18.12 22.64
N LYS A 63 3.79 -19.21 22.16
CA LYS A 63 3.09 -20.50 22.20
C LYS A 63 3.48 -21.18 23.51
N ALA A 64 2.72 -20.81 24.54
CA ALA A 64 2.74 -21.41 25.86
C ALA A 64 2.32 -22.89 25.78
N ASP A 65 2.95 -23.66 26.65
CA ASP A 65 2.66 -25.04 27.01
C ASP A 65 1.18 -25.28 27.33
N ASN A 66 0.62 -26.34 26.77
CA ASN A 66 -0.36 -27.23 27.41
C ASN A 66 -0.30 -28.60 26.73
#